data_AF-A0A4R0TWC7-F1
#
_entry.id   AF-A0A4R0TWC7-F1
#
_cell.length_a   1.000
_cell.length_b   1.000
_cell.length_c   1.000
_cell.angle_alpha   90.00
_cell.angle_beta   90.00
_cell.angle_gamma   90.00
#
_symmetry.space_group_name_H-M   'P 1'
#
loop_
_entity.id
_entity.type
_entity.pdbx_description
1 polymer ?
#
loop_
_entity_poly.entity_id
_entity_poly.type
_entity_poly.pdbx_seq_one_letter_code
_entity_poly.pdbx_strand_id
1 'polypeptide(L)'
;MRHGECKTVGSKLVAVTVSVDDDGTAQSCHISGDFFIESVSDAESHALLHDLERALISDDSLRSVLDAHPSCQIIGTDEVAIKTAYSRAVSSNLPPLAGAPAQRVGVGSPDAPNIPASINTQTKQPDKSSEYRERWNALKPQLTVIHDHPRTPDEQMAIDETWAREVAAGTRQPTIRLWEWAGPAVVIGRFQSAQDEVNLDIAKQLGFDVVRRCTGGGAMFIEPGNTITYSLYAPLDFVQGVSIEESYRLCDWWLVEALRELGLDVRFAGLNDIASQYGKIGGAAQRRFPVGSGGAVLHHVTMAYDIDAAKMSRVLNTSREKMSDKAVKSAVKRVDPMKSQTGLSREHIVEHLIDWFAA
;
A
#
# COMPACT_ATOMS: atom_id res chain seq x y z
N MET A 1 -14.99 21.66 -8.88
CA MET A 1 -14.16 20.45 -9.02
C MET A 1 -15.04 19.26 -9.32
N ARG A 2 -14.62 18.38 -10.22
CA ARG A 2 -15.28 17.11 -10.56
C ARG A 2 -14.29 15.97 -10.28
N HIS A 3 -14.79 14.77 -10.01
CA HIS A 3 -13.97 13.63 -9.59
C HIS A 3 -14.34 12.37 -10.37
N GLY A 4 -13.33 11.58 -10.75
CA GLY A 4 -13.50 10.31 -11.44
C GLY A 4 -12.44 9.32 -11.00
N GLU A 5 -12.85 8.06 -10.85
CA GLU A 5 -11.97 6.97 -10.41
C GLU A 5 -11.99 5.86 -11.45
N CYS A 6 -10.93 5.06 -11.51
CA CYS A 6 -10.85 3.84 -12.28
C CYS A 6 -9.99 2.81 -11.56
N LYS A 7 -10.44 1.55 -11.58
CA LYS A 7 -9.64 0.41 -11.16
C LYS A 7 -9.88 -0.74 -12.12
N THR A 8 -8.83 -1.21 -12.77
CA THR A 8 -8.91 -2.41 -13.61
C THR A 8 -8.69 -3.66 -12.75
N VAL A 9 -9.22 -4.81 -13.19
CA VAL A 9 -9.19 -6.04 -12.38
C VAL A 9 -7.73 -6.43 -12.08
N GLY A 10 -7.38 -6.46 -10.80
CA GLY A 10 -6.03 -6.81 -10.34
C GLY A 10 -5.04 -5.64 -10.27
N SER A 11 -5.45 -4.43 -10.63
CA SER A 11 -4.63 -3.21 -10.52
C SER A 11 -4.94 -2.40 -9.26
N LYS A 12 -4.31 -1.24 -9.14
CA LYS A 12 -4.48 -0.24 -8.08
C LYS A 12 -5.48 0.82 -8.55
N LEU A 13 -6.20 1.41 -7.59
CA LEU A 13 -7.10 2.52 -7.90
C LEU A 13 -6.30 3.73 -8.38
N VAL A 14 -6.77 4.37 -9.44
CA VAL A 14 -6.37 5.71 -9.84
C VAL A 14 -7.59 6.63 -9.86
N ALA A 15 -7.41 7.86 -9.44
CA ALA A 15 -8.42 8.90 -9.40
C ALA A 15 -7.88 10.17 -10.07
N VAL A 16 -8.76 10.91 -10.72
CA VAL A 16 -8.47 12.20 -11.31
C VAL A 16 -9.51 13.21 -10.86
N THR A 17 -9.04 14.31 -10.28
CA THR A 17 -9.88 15.43 -9.84
C THR A 17 -9.64 16.61 -10.77
N VAL A 18 -10.69 17.15 -11.38
CA VAL A 18 -10.61 18.18 -12.43
C VAL A 18 -11.26 19.48 -11.96
N SER A 19 -10.59 20.60 -12.14
CA SER A 19 -11.22 21.93 -12.09
C SER A 19 -11.78 22.25 -13.46
N VAL A 20 -13.04 22.65 -13.51
CA VAL A 20 -13.70 23.10 -14.74
C VAL A 20 -14.11 24.55 -14.60
N ASP A 21 -14.10 25.29 -15.70
CA ASP A 21 -14.73 26.62 -15.77
C ASP A 21 -16.26 26.51 -15.96
N ASP A 22 -16.92 27.66 -16.11
CA ASP A 22 -18.37 27.77 -16.25
C ASP A 22 -18.89 27.08 -17.54
N ASP A 23 -18.05 27.00 -18.57
CA ASP A 23 -18.34 26.32 -19.84
C ASP A 23 -18.10 24.79 -19.77
N GLY A 24 -17.58 24.31 -18.63
CA GLY A 24 -17.28 22.90 -18.40
C GLY A 24 -15.93 22.45 -18.95
N THR A 25 -15.07 23.37 -19.40
CA THR A 25 -13.73 23.07 -19.91
C THR A 25 -12.76 22.84 -18.75
N ALA A 26 -11.95 21.78 -18.84
CA ALA A 26 -10.95 21.47 -17.83
C ALA A 26 -9.83 22.53 -17.81
N GLN A 27 -9.61 23.16 -16.65
CA GLN A 27 -8.59 24.18 -16.43
C GLN A 27 -7.35 23.61 -15.72
N SER A 28 -7.56 22.60 -14.87
CA SER A 28 -6.50 21.84 -14.20
C SER A 28 -7.02 20.47 -13.85
N CYS A 29 -6.12 19.49 -13.69
CA CYS A 29 -6.46 18.20 -13.11
C CYS A 29 -5.37 17.73 -12.16
N HIS A 30 -5.73 16.84 -11.26
CA HIS A 30 -4.81 16.21 -10.32
C HIS A 30 -4.99 14.70 -10.33
N ILE A 31 -3.90 13.96 -10.55
CA ILE A 31 -3.86 12.50 -10.53
C ILE A 31 -3.50 12.04 -9.11
N SER A 32 -4.30 11.14 -8.55
CA SER A 32 -4.04 10.52 -7.25
C SER A 32 -4.43 9.04 -7.23
N GLY A 33 -3.99 8.28 -6.23
CA GLY A 33 -4.43 6.89 -6.07
C GLY A 33 -3.50 5.99 -5.27
N ASP A 34 -3.80 4.68 -5.35
CA ASP A 34 -3.11 3.61 -4.62
C ASP A 34 -1.84 3.11 -5.37
N PHE A 35 -1.48 3.75 -6.49
CA PHE A 35 -0.34 3.37 -7.31
C PHE A 35 0.99 3.72 -6.65
N PHE A 36 2.08 3.28 -7.28
CA PHE A 36 3.44 3.63 -6.91
C PHE A 36 4.13 4.30 -8.09
N ILE A 37 5.09 5.16 -7.81
CA ILE A 37 6.03 5.68 -8.80
C ILE A 37 7.43 5.36 -8.30
N GLU A 38 8.14 4.55 -9.07
CA GLU A 38 9.57 4.41 -8.94
C GLU A 38 10.24 5.51 -9.75
N SER A 39 11.22 6.19 -9.16
CA SER A 39 11.94 7.29 -9.80
C SER A 39 13.32 7.44 -9.16
N VAL A 40 14.23 8.09 -9.89
CA VAL A 40 15.57 8.40 -9.37
C VAL A 40 15.58 9.58 -8.41
N SER A 41 14.53 10.42 -8.42
CA SER A 41 14.38 11.53 -7.47
C SER A 41 12.93 11.95 -7.32
N ASP A 42 12.66 12.69 -6.25
CA ASP A 42 11.33 13.26 -6.02
C ASP A 42 10.96 14.27 -7.10
N ALA A 43 11.92 15.05 -7.60
CA ALA A 43 11.67 16.01 -8.67
C ALA A 43 11.17 15.33 -9.95
N GLU A 44 11.78 14.19 -10.33
CA GLU A 44 11.37 13.41 -11.51
C GLU A 44 9.96 12.82 -11.34
N SER A 45 9.64 12.27 -10.17
CA SER A 45 8.28 11.77 -9.89
C SER A 45 7.22 12.88 -9.96
N HIS A 46 7.53 14.09 -9.49
CA HIS A 46 6.61 15.22 -9.58
C HIS A 46 6.49 15.75 -11.01
N ALA A 47 7.60 15.82 -11.75
CA ALA A 47 7.61 16.25 -13.14
C ALA A 47 6.76 15.30 -14.02
N LEU A 48 6.89 13.99 -13.83
CA LEU A 48 6.07 13.01 -14.53
C LEU A 48 4.57 13.23 -14.28
N LEU A 49 4.15 13.35 -13.01
CA LEU A 49 2.73 13.57 -12.68
C LEU A 49 2.20 14.87 -13.27
N HIS A 50 2.95 15.95 -13.15
CA HIS A 50 2.60 17.24 -13.72
C HIS A 50 2.46 17.18 -15.25
N ASP A 51 3.36 16.47 -15.94
CA ASP A 51 3.30 16.34 -17.40
C ASP A 51 2.15 15.45 -17.86
N LEU A 52 1.81 14.40 -17.09
CA LEU A 52 0.62 13.60 -17.34
C LEU A 52 -0.66 14.42 -17.15
N GLU A 53 -0.73 15.23 -16.09
CA GLU A 53 -1.86 16.12 -15.82
C GLU A 53 -2.06 17.17 -16.93
N ARG A 54 -0.96 17.75 -17.44
CA ARG A 54 -1.02 18.66 -18.60
C ARG A 54 -1.48 17.93 -19.86
N ALA A 55 -0.96 16.73 -20.12
CA ALA A 55 -1.34 15.95 -21.29
C ALA A 55 -2.82 15.53 -21.27
N LEU A 56 -3.40 15.25 -20.08
CA LEU A 56 -4.83 14.99 -19.95
C LEU A 56 -5.70 16.19 -20.37
N ILE A 57 -5.28 17.41 -20.03
CA ILE A 57 -6.02 18.63 -20.37
C ILE A 57 -5.91 18.94 -21.86
N SER A 58 -4.72 18.76 -22.45
CA SER A 58 -4.47 19.02 -23.87
C SER A 58 -4.89 17.89 -24.80
N ASP A 59 -5.40 16.77 -24.27
CA ASP A 59 -5.66 15.52 -25.00
C ASP A 59 -4.42 14.96 -25.73
N ASP A 60 -3.24 15.16 -25.13
CA ASP A 60 -1.98 14.64 -25.63
C ASP A 60 -1.79 13.15 -25.28
N SER A 61 -0.83 12.52 -25.96
CA SER A 61 -0.47 11.13 -25.72
C SER A 61 0.22 10.94 -24.37
N LEU A 62 -0.46 10.33 -23.40
CA LEU A 62 0.15 9.90 -22.12
C LEU A 62 1.33 8.95 -22.34
N ARG A 63 1.27 8.11 -23.39
CA ARG A 63 2.38 7.23 -23.77
C ARG A 63 3.64 8.02 -24.08
N SER A 64 3.50 9.11 -24.83
CA SER A 64 4.61 9.98 -25.19
C SER A 64 5.19 10.70 -23.97
N VAL A 65 4.36 11.07 -22.99
CA VAL A 65 4.84 11.58 -21.70
C VAL A 65 5.62 10.51 -20.94
N LEU A 66 5.09 9.30 -20.82
CA LEU A 66 5.79 8.20 -20.14
C LEU A 66 7.15 7.89 -20.81
N ASP A 67 7.19 7.87 -22.14
CA ASP A 67 8.43 7.64 -22.90
C ASP A 67 9.44 8.81 -22.73
N ALA A 68 8.97 10.03 -22.43
CA ALA A 68 9.81 11.18 -22.12
C ALA A 68 10.37 11.19 -20.68
N HIS A 69 9.86 10.32 -19.81
CA HIS A 69 10.30 10.15 -18.42
C HIS A 69 10.87 8.73 -18.18
N PRO A 70 11.94 8.32 -18.88
CA PRO A 70 12.47 6.95 -18.81
C PRO A 70 13.06 6.58 -17.45
N SER A 71 13.32 7.58 -16.60
CA SER A 71 13.79 7.45 -15.21
C SER A 71 12.68 7.07 -14.24
N CYS A 72 11.42 7.07 -14.70
CA CYS A 72 10.24 6.86 -13.88
C CYS A 72 9.41 5.66 -14.36
N GLN A 73 8.84 4.92 -13.41
CA GLN A 73 7.91 3.84 -13.69
C GLN A 73 6.69 3.94 -12.78
N ILE A 74 5.50 4.06 -13.38
CA ILE A 74 4.23 3.94 -12.66
C ILE A 74 3.89 2.46 -12.52
N ILE A 75 3.57 2.05 -11.29
CA ILE A 75 3.29 0.66 -10.95
C ILE A 75 1.87 0.56 -10.37
N GLY A 76 1.11 -0.38 -10.91
CA GLY A 76 -0.24 -0.68 -10.45
C GLY A 76 -1.35 0.09 -11.15
N THR A 77 -1.05 1.00 -12.08
CA THR A 77 -2.04 1.61 -12.99
C THR A 77 -1.41 1.77 -14.37
N ASP A 78 -2.25 2.05 -15.38
CA ASP A 78 -1.82 2.27 -16.76
C ASP A 78 -2.49 3.50 -17.37
N GLU A 79 -2.09 3.84 -18.59
CA GLU A 79 -2.62 4.95 -19.38
C GLU A 79 -4.13 4.86 -19.59
N VAL A 80 -4.67 3.64 -19.75
CA VAL A 80 -6.10 3.40 -19.99
C VAL A 80 -6.91 3.75 -18.75
N ALA A 81 -6.46 3.30 -17.57
CA ALA A 81 -7.11 3.60 -16.31
C ALA A 81 -7.04 5.09 -15.98
N ILE A 82 -5.90 5.75 -16.20
CA ILE A 82 -5.74 7.20 -15.99
C ILE A 82 -6.70 7.99 -16.90
N LYS A 83 -6.71 7.70 -18.21
CA LYS A 83 -7.63 8.35 -19.17
C LYS A 83 -9.09 8.07 -18.81
N THR A 84 -9.41 6.85 -18.39
CA THR A 84 -10.78 6.50 -17.98
C THR A 84 -11.23 7.30 -16.76
N ALA A 85 -10.37 7.43 -15.74
CA ALA A 85 -10.64 8.25 -14.56
C ALA A 85 -10.84 9.73 -14.93
N TYR A 86 -10.00 10.28 -15.82
CA TYR A 86 -10.16 11.65 -16.31
C TYR A 86 -11.47 11.86 -17.10
N SER A 87 -11.78 10.99 -18.06
CA SER A 87 -13.03 11.08 -18.83
C SER A 87 -14.27 11.02 -17.94
N ARG A 88 -14.24 10.18 -16.89
CA ARG A 88 -15.30 10.12 -15.88
C ARG A 88 -15.39 11.42 -15.07
N ALA A 89 -14.25 12.01 -14.68
CA ALA A 89 -14.22 13.27 -13.97
C ALA A 89 -14.80 14.41 -14.82
N VAL A 90 -14.40 14.54 -16.08
CA VAL A 90 -14.92 15.59 -16.99
C VAL A 90 -16.41 15.40 -17.26
N SER A 91 -16.87 14.15 -17.43
CA SER A 91 -18.29 13.84 -17.70
C SER A 91 -19.19 13.90 -16.46
N SER A 92 -18.62 13.99 -15.26
CA SER A 92 -19.38 13.97 -14.02
C SER A 92 -20.07 15.32 -13.78
N ASN A 93 -21.40 15.31 -13.71
CA ASN A 93 -22.17 16.43 -13.16
C ASN A 93 -22.25 16.40 -11.62
N LEU A 94 -21.60 15.42 -10.97
CA LEU A 94 -21.60 15.30 -9.52
C LEU A 94 -20.45 16.13 -8.92
N PRO A 95 -20.71 16.93 -7.87
CA PRO A 95 -19.66 17.56 -7.09
C PRO A 95 -18.74 16.50 -6.47
N PRO A 96 -17.55 16.88 -5.96
CA PRO A 96 -16.64 15.95 -5.27
C PRO A 96 -17.39 15.23 -4.13
N LEU A 97 -16.89 14.06 -3.70
CA LEU A 97 -17.37 13.35 -2.51
C LEU A 97 -17.18 14.23 -1.26
N ALA A 98 -18.08 15.20 -1.05
CA ALA A 98 -18.12 16.01 0.14
C ALA A 98 -18.88 15.23 1.21
N GLY A 99 -18.15 14.60 2.14
CA GLY A 99 -18.54 14.29 3.53
C GLY A 99 -19.98 13.85 3.83
N ALA A 100 -20.72 13.26 2.88
CA ALA A 100 -22.12 12.95 3.06
C ALA A 100 -22.25 11.68 3.93
N PRO A 101 -23.20 11.64 4.89
CA PRO A 101 -23.35 10.53 5.80
C PRO A 101 -23.68 9.27 4.99
N ALA A 102 -22.92 8.20 5.25
CA ALA A 102 -23.09 6.90 4.61
C ALA A 102 -24.57 6.47 4.65
N GLN A 103 -25.22 6.42 3.49
CA GLN A 103 -26.55 5.83 3.37
C GLN A 103 -26.43 4.33 3.60
N ARG A 104 -27.07 3.85 4.67
CA ARG A 104 -27.20 2.45 5.02
C ARG A 104 -27.98 1.72 3.92
N VAL A 105 -27.36 0.74 3.26
CA VAL A 105 -28.08 -0.26 2.47
C VAL A 105 -28.42 -1.42 3.39
N GLY A 106 -29.72 -1.68 3.53
CA GLY A 106 -30.27 -2.72 4.41
C GLY A 106 -29.91 -4.14 3.97
N VAL A 107 -29.73 -5.01 4.95
CA VAL A 107 -29.43 -6.44 4.81
C VAL A 107 -30.70 -7.17 4.34
N GLY A 108 -30.64 -7.78 3.16
CA GLY A 108 -31.64 -8.75 2.69
C GLY A 108 -31.25 -10.17 3.09
N SER A 109 -32.22 -10.94 3.57
CA SER A 109 -32.11 -12.33 4.06
C SER A 109 -31.77 -13.37 2.98
N PRO A 110 -31.33 -14.59 3.39
CA PRO A 110 -30.61 -15.54 2.56
C PRO A 110 -31.55 -16.52 1.87
N ASP A 111 -31.28 -16.82 0.60
CA ASP A 111 -31.53 -18.14 0.00
C ASP A 111 -31.00 -18.13 -1.44
N ALA A 112 -29.79 -18.65 -1.64
CA ALA A 112 -29.29 -19.02 -2.96
C ALA A 112 -28.37 -20.25 -2.84
N PRO A 113 -28.51 -21.24 -3.73
CA PRO A 113 -27.87 -22.54 -3.59
C PRO A 113 -26.35 -22.49 -3.76
N ASN A 114 -25.68 -23.30 -2.96
CA ASN A 114 -24.24 -23.42 -2.86
C ASN A 114 -23.66 -24.04 -4.15
N ILE A 115 -22.94 -23.26 -4.96
CA ILE A 115 -22.17 -23.75 -6.11
C ILE A 115 -20.72 -23.92 -5.65
N PRO A 116 -20.06 -25.08 -5.84
CA PRO A 116 -18.70 -25.29 -5.39
C PRO A 116 -17.77 -24.28 -6.07
N ALA A 117 -17.03 -23.52 -5.28
CA ALA A 117 -16.02 -22.60 -5.78
C ALA A 117 -14.98 -23.38 -6.60
N SER A 118 -14.84 -23.01 -7.87
CA SER A 118 -13.80 -23.50 -8.76
C SER A 118 -12.42 -23.19 -8.15
N ILE A 119 -11.66 -24.25 -7.90
CA ILE A 119 -10.26 -24.19 -7.49
C ILE A 119 -9.50 -23.45 -8.60
N ASN A 120 -9.10 -22.21 -8.31
CA ASN A 120 -8.37 -21.39 -9.25
C ASN A 120 -6.95 -21.97 -9.37
N THR A 121 -6.64 -22.61 -10.50
CA THR A 121 -5.31 -23.08 -10.85
C THR A 121 -4.39 -21.87 -11.07
N GLN A 122 -3.78 -21.38 -9.98
CA GLN A 122 -2.62 -20.51 -10.08
C GLN A 122 -1.51 -21.31 -10.76
N THR A 123 -1.05 -20.84 -11.92
CA THR A 123 0.21 -21.26 -12.51
C THR A 123 1.28 -21.21 -11.42
N LYS A 124 1.91 -22.34 -11.11
CA LYS A 124 3.01 -22.42 -10.14
C LYS A 124 4.12 -21.45 -10.60
N GLN A 125 4.24 -20.33 -9.92
CA GLN A 125 5.39 -19.44 -10.06
C GLN A 125 6.67 -20.21 -9.72
N PRO A 126 7.80 -19.88 -10.36
CA PRO A 126 9.07 -20.53 -10.05
C PRO A 126 9.44 -20.31 -8.58
N ASP A 127 9.82 -21.39 -7.90
CA ASP A 127 10.30 -21.32 -6.52
C ASP A 127 11.68 -20.67 -6.49
N LYS A 128 11.75 -19.45 -5.94
CA LYS A 128 12.99 -18.68 -5.76
C LYS A 128 13.49 -18.66 -4.33
N SER A 129 12.99 -19.56 -3.47
CA SER A 129 13.33 -19.57 -2.05
C SER A 129 14.84 -19.72 -1.79
N SER A 130 15.59 -20.40 -2.68
CA SER A 130 17.06 -20.48 -2.57
C SER A 130 17.73 -19.11 -2.79
N GLU A 131 17.37 -18.39 -3.86
CA GLU A 131 17.92 -17.06 -4.15
C GLU A 131 17.59 -16.08 -3.00
N TYR A 132 16.35 -16.12 -2.51
CA TYR A 132 15.93 -15.27 -1.39
C TYR A 132 16.75 -15.57 -0.13
N ARG A 133 16.91 -16.86 0.20
CA ARG A 133 17.71 -17.30 1.35
C ARG A 133 19.16 -16.85 1.22
N GLU A 134 19.77 -16.97 0.04
CA GLU A 134 21.15 -16.53 -0.21
C GLU A 134 21.31 -15.02 -0.01
N ARG A 135 20.40 -14.21 -0.55
CA ARG A 135 20.43 -12.73 -0.37
C ARG A 135 20.24 -12.34 1.09
N TRP A 136 19.32 -12.99 1.80
CA TRP A 136 19.14 -12.76 3.24
C TRP A 136 20.35 -13.20 4.05
N ASN A 137 20.99 -14.33 3.73
CA ASN A 137 22.22 -14.78 4.39
C ASN A 137 23.39 -13.81 4.17
N ALA A 138 23.44 -13.15 3.01
CA ALA A 138 24.42 -12.10 2.74
C ALA A 138 24.12 -10.78 3.50
N LEU A 139 22.84 -10.46 3.71
CA LEU A 139 22.42 -9.27 4.44
C LEU A 139 22.54 -9.42 5.97
N LYS A 140 22.17 -10.59 6.51
CA LYS A 140 22.08 -10.87 7.96
C LYS A 140 23.31 -10.44 8.77
N PRO A 141 24.58 -10.70 8.37
CA PRO A 141 25.76 -10.35 9.17
C PRO A 141 25.95 -8.85 9.45
N GLN A 142 25.33 -7.99 8.64
CA GLN A 142 25.39 -6.53 8.72
C GLN A 142 24.03 -5.92 9.09
N LEU A 143 23.01 -6.76 9.31
CA LEU A 143 21.66 -6.33 9.63
C LEU A 143 21.55 -6.00 11.13
N THR A 144 21.16 -4.77 11.44
CA THR A 144 20.76 -4.37 12.78
C THR A 144 19.29 -4.69 12.99
N VAL A 145 18.95 -5.44 14.04
CA VAL A 145 17.56 -5.75 14.42
C VAL A 145 17.17 -4.84 15.58
N ILE A 146 16.07 -4.09 15.42
CA ILE A 146 15.58 -3.15 16.43
C ILE A 146 14.12 -3.49 16.76
N HIS A 147 13.83 -3.68 18.04
CA HIS A 147 12.49 -3.57 18.58
C HIS A 147 12.36 -2.18 19.20
N ASP A 148 11.65 -1.29 18.52
CA ASP A 148 11.54 0.11 18.93
C ASP A 148 10.34 0.33 19.86
N HIS A 149 10.41 1.39 20.66
CA HIS A 149 9.29 1.80 21.50
C HIS A 149 8.16 2.42 20.67
N PRO A 150 6.92 2.47 21.21
CA PRO A 150 5.83 3.18 20.56
C PRO A 150 6.16 4.65 20.34
N ARG A 151 5.89 5.16 19.13
CA ARG A 151 6.09 6.57 18.75
C ARG A 151 4.87 7.16 18.10
N THR A 152 4.80 8.49 18.07
CA THR A 152 3.68 9.20 17.42
C THR A 152 3.62 8.90 15.92
N PRO A 153 2.43 8.99 15.30
CA PRO A 153 2.28 8.70 13.87
C PRO A 153 3.24 9.50 12.97
N ASP A 154 3.44 10.79 13.23
CA ASP A 154 4.36 11.64 12.45
C ASP A 154 5.82 11.23 12.62
N GLU A 155 6.26 10.92 13.85
CA GLU A 155 7.61 10.41 14.10
C GLU A 155 7.88 9.12 13.34
N GLN A 156 6.88 8.23 13.24
CA GLN A 156 7.03 6.99 12.47
C GLN A 156 7.27 7.27 10.99
N MET A 157 6.54 8.21 10.40
CA MET A 157 6.73 8.58 8.99
C MET A 157 8.09 9.23 8.75
N ALA A 158 8.53 10.09 9.67
CA ALA A 158 9.82 10.76 9.58
C ALA A 158 10.98 9.76 9.70
N ILE A 159 10.92 8.84 10.68
CA ILE A 159 11.97 7.83 10.88
C ILE A 159 12.11 6.94 9.64
N ASP A 160 11.00 6.50 9.05
CA ASP A 160 11.04 5.63 7.89
C ASP A 160 11.82 6.27 6.73
N GLU A 161 11.57 7.55 6.46
CA GLU A 161 12.27 8.27 5.40
C GLU A 161 13.72 8.59 5.77
N THR A 162 13.96 9.09 6.98
CA THR A 162 15.30 9.45 7.44
C THR A 162 16.23 8.24 7.46
N TRP A 163 15.79 7.11 7.98
CA TRP A 163 16.64 5.93 8.09
C TRP A 163 16.91 5.29 6.74
N ALA A 164 15.95 5.31 5.81
CA ALA A 164 16.19 4.88 4.44
C ALA A 164 17.24 5.76 3.75
N ARG A 165 17.18 7.08 3.94
CA ARG A 165 18.19 8.02 3.41
C ARG A 165 19.56 7.82 4.04
N GLU A 166 19.63 7.55 5.34
CA GLU A 166 20.90 7.25 6.02
C GLU A 166 21.52 5.92 5.57
N VAL A 167 20.73 4.87 5.33
CA VAL A 167 21.22 3.64 4.69
C VAL A 167 21.71 3.93 3.28
N ALA A 168 20.96 4.73 2.51
CA ALA A 168 21.35 5.11 1.14
C ALA A 168 22.66 5.90 1.09
N ALA A 169 22.92 6.72 2.12
CA ALA A 169 24.16 7.48 2.28
C ALA A 169 25.31 6.67 2.91
N GLY A 170 25.07 5.44 3.35
CA GLY A 170 26.05 4.61 4.06
C GLY A 170 26.36 5.08 5.49
N THR A 171 25.54 5.96 6.06
CA THR A 171 25.70 6.47 7.43
C THR A 171 24.94 5.65 8.48
N ARG A 172 24.04 4.76 8.04
CA ARG A 172 23.37 3.74 8.87
C ARG A 172 23.59 2.35 8.27
N GLN A 173 23.81 1.37 9.14
CA GLN A 173 23.84 -0.05 8.76
C GLN A 173 22.46 -0.54 8.29
N PRO A 174 22.38 -1.55 7.40
CA PRO A 174 21.11 -2.18 7.07
C PRO A 174 20.33 -2.51 8.34
N THR A 175 19.05 -2.18 8.39
CA THR A 175 18.26 -2.27 9.63
C THR A 175 16.91 -2.90 9.35
N ILE A 176 16.47 -3.81 10.21
CA ILE A 176 15.06 -4.19 10.35
C ILE A 176 14.54 -3.68 11.68
N ARG A 177 13.44 -2.95 11.64
CA ARG A 177 12.83 -2.29 12.79
C ARG A 177 11.42 -2.79 12.94
N LEU A 178 11.12 -3.50 14.02
CA LEU A 178 9.76 -3.77 14.47
C LEU A 178 9.35 -2.62 15.41
N TRP A 179 8.20 -2.00 15.16
CA TRP A 179 7.81 -0.77 15.85
C TRP A 179 6.31 -0.64 16.03
N GLU A 180 5.91 0.24 16.96
CA GLU A 180 4.52 0.38 17.39
C GLU A 180 4.00 1.83 17.31
N TRP A 181 2.67 1.95 17.25
CA TRP A 181 1.97 3.22 17.19
C TRP A 181 1.60 3.69 18.60
N ALA A 182 2.03 4.89 18.98
CA ALA A 182 1.63 5.52 20.24
C ALA A 182 0.24 6.15 20.20
N GLY A 183 -0.34 6.33 19.00
CA GLY A 183 -1.66 6.94 18.82
C GLY A 183 -2.41 6.40 17.60
N PRO A 184 -3.75 6.58 17.53
CA PRO A 184 -4.55 6.20 16.38
C PRO A 184 -4.23 7.04 15.15
N ALA A 185 -4.16 6.40 13.98
CA ALA A 185 -3.80 7.08 12.75
C ALA A 185 -4.50 6.52 11.52
N VAL A 186 -4.71 7.39 10.54
CA VAL A 186 -4.94 7.02 9.15
C VAL A 186 -3.68 7.36 8.36
N VAL A 187 -3.03 6.34 7.82
CA VAL A 187 -1.79 6.50 7.04
C VAL A 187 -2.14 6.44 5.56
N ILE A 188 -2.08 7.59 4.87
CA ILE A 188 -2.30 7.66 3.43
C ILE A 188 -0.98 7.49 2.66
N GLY A 189 -1.06 6.88 1.48
CA GLY A 189 0.07 6.71 0.57
C GLY A 189 0.52 8.04 -0.04
N ARG A 190 1.75 8.06 -0.53
CA ARG A 190 2.41 9.24 -1.10
C ARG A 190 1.57 9.96 -2.16
N PHE A 191 0.89 9.21 -3.03
CA PHE A 191 0.12 9.74 -4.16
C PHE A 191 -1.40 9.76 -3.91
N GLN A 192 -1.86 9.48 -2.69
CA GLN A 192 -3.28 9.51 -2.36
C GLN A 192 -3.76 10.93 -2.01
N SER A 193 -5.02 11.23 -2.34
CA SER A 193 -5.71 12.41 -1.84
C SER A 193 -6.28 12.14 -0.45
N ALA A 194 -6.01 13.03 0.51
CA ALA A 194 -6.49 12.86 1.88
C ALA A 194 -8.02 12.96 1.96
N GLN A 195 -8.61 13.88 1.19
CA GLN A 195 -10.05 14.09 1.14
C GLN A 195 -10.78 12.91 0.50
N ASP A 196 -10.16 12.28 -0.50
CA ASP A 196 -10.77 11.15 -1.21
C ASP A 196 -10.72 9.86 -0.39
N GLU A 197 -9.71 9.70 0.46
CA GLU A 197 -9.48 8.46 1.22
C GLU A 197 -10.01 8.53 2.67
N VAL A 198 -10.16 9.73 3.25
CA VAL A 198 -10.45 9.89 4.67
C VAL A 198 -11.58 10.88 4.90
N ASN A 199 -12.54 10.49 5.75
CA ASN A 199 -13.47 11.44 6.34
C ASN A 199 -12.74 12.23 7.44
N LEU A 200 -12.12 13.35 7.05
CA LEU A 200 -11.27 14.16 7.94
C LEU A 200 -12.00 14.67 9.19
N ASP A 201 -13.30 15.00 9.06
CA ASP A 201 -14.10 15.45 10.19
C ASP A 201 -14.30 14.32 11.20
N ILE A 202 -14.68 13.13 10.73
CA ILE A 202 -14.88 11.95 11.59
C ILE A 202 -13.55 11.47 12.17
N ALA A 203 -12.47 11.48 11.39
CA ALA A 203 -11.12 11.15 11.87
C ALA A 203 -10.73 12.05 13.05
N LYS A 204 -10.86 13.37 12.87
CA LYS A 204 -10.60 14.35 13.93
C LYS A 204 -11.50 14.14 15.15
N GLN A 205 -12.80 13.90 14.94
CA GLN A 205 -13.76 13.69 16.01
C GLN A 205 -13.47 12.43 16.84
N LEU A 206 -12.88 11.41 16.22
CA LEU A 206 -12.49 10.15 16.84
C LEU A 206 -11.03 10.15 17.34
N GLY A 207 -10.29 11.26 17.18
CA GLY A 207 -8.91 11.40 17.65
C GLY A 207 -7.87 10.67 16.79
N PHE A 208 -8.11 10.54 15.49
CA PHE A 208 -7.15 9.98 14.53
C PHE A 208 -6.31 11.10 13.91
N ASP A 209 -4.99 10.90 13.94
CA ASP A 209 -4.07 11.68 13.12
C ASP A 209 -4.13 11.19 11.67
N VAL A 210 -4.05 12.10 10.70
CA VAL A 210 -3.98 11.74 9.28
C VAL A 210 -2.59 12.06 8.78
N VAL A 211 -1.77 11.03 8.61
CA VAL A 211 -0.34 11.15 8.25
C VAL A 211 -0.08 10.56 6.87
N ARG A 212 0.93 11.10 6.17
CA ARG A 212 1.32 10.64 4.84
C ARG A 212 2.67 9.96 4.89
N ARG A 213 2.72 8.71 4.41
CA ARG A 213 3.99 7.98 4.28
C ARG A 213 4.72 8.34 3.00
N CYS A 214 6.03 8.15 3.00
CA CYS A 214 6.91 8.44 1.87
C CYS A 214 6.81 7.41 0.73
N THR A 215 6.08 6.30 0.91
CA THR A 215 5.84 5.22 -0.06
C THR A 215 4.44 5.32 -0.70
N GLY A 216 4.24 4.69 -1.87
CA GLY A 216 2.92 4.59 -2.51
C GLY A 216 1.97 3.60 -1.80
N GLY A 217 0.86 3.24 -2.45
CA GLY A 217 -0.11 2.28 -1.95
C GLY A 217 -1.34 2.90 -1.27
N GLY A 218 -2.27 2.06 -0.82
CA GLY A 218 -3.56 2.48 -0.24
C GLY A 218 -3.49 3.00 1.20
N ALA A 219 -4.61 3.54 1.68
CA ALA A 219 -4.75 4.04 3.05
C ALA A 219 -4.80 2.90 4.08
N MET A 220 -4.22 3.12 5.26
CA MET A 220 -4.24 2.18 6.38
C MET A 220 -4.92 2.82 7.59
N PHE A 221 -5.74 2.03 8.28
CA PHE A 221 -6.38 2.41 9.53
C PHE A 221 -5.67 1.73 10.69
N ILE A 222 -5.20 2.51 11.64
CA ILE A 222 -4.30 2.06 12.71
C ILE A 222 -4.82 2.52 14.07
N GLU A 223 -4.78 1.60 15.03
CA GLU A 223 -4.92 1.91 16.45
C GLU A 223 -3.79 1.20 17.21
N PRO A 224 -3.31 1.77 18.33
CA PRO A 224 -2.32 1.09 19.16
C PRO A 224 -2.74 -0.34 19.50
N GLY A 225 -1.84 -1.30 19.24
CA GLY A 225 -2.06 -2.73 19.49
C GLY A 225 -2.91 -3.47 18.46
N ASN A 226 -3.49 -2.81 17.44
CA ASN A 226 -4.29 -3.49 16.42
C ASN A 226 -3.47 -3.95 15.19
N THR A 227 -2.17 -3.60 15.12
CA THR A 227 -1.25 -4.03 14.06
C THR A 227 0.05 -4.61 14.58
N ILE A 228 0.71 -5.38 13.72
CA ILE A 228 2.15 -5.67 13.80
C ILE A 228 2.80 -4.99 12.59
N THR A 229 3.78 -4.13 12.85
CA THR A 229 4.41 -3.29 11.83
C THR A 229 5.92 -3.44 11.88
N TYR A 230 6.54 -3.56 10.70
CA TYR A 230 7.99 -3.51 10.57
C TYR A 230 8.42 -2.69 9.36
N SER A 231 9.64 -2.17 9.42
CA SER A 231 10.34 -1.54 8.31
C SER A 231 11.72 -2.18 8.12
N LEU A 232 12.04 -2.52 6.88
CA LEU A 232 13.35 -2.93 6.41
C LEU A 232 13.98 -1.78 5.62
N TYR A 233 15.17 -1.38 6.05
CA TYR A 233 16.03 -0.42 5.38
C TYR A 233 17.26 -1.17 4.89
N ALA A 234 17.28 -1.54 3.61
CA ALA A 234 18.35 -2.35 3.03
C ALA A 234 19.10 -1.58 1.93
N PRO A 235 20.39 -1.88 1.67
CA PRO A 235 21.10 -1.35 0.52
C PRO A 235 20.36 -1.71 -0.77
N LEU A 236 20.41 -0.82 -1.77
CA LEU A 236 19.68 -1.02 -3.02
C LEU A 236 20.09 -2.32 -3.75
N ASP A 237 21.36 -2.71 -3.63
CA ASP A 237 21.92 -3.96 -4.16
C ASP A 237 21.16 -5.20 -3.68
N PHE A 238 20.53 -5.15 -2.50
CA PHE A 238 19.71 -6.24 -1.97
C PHE A 238 18.61 -6.66 -2.94
N VAL A 239 17.99 -5.69 -3.62
CA VAL A 239 16.90 -5.89 -4.59
C VAL A 239 17.36 -5.71 -6.04
N GLN A 240 18.66 -5.69 -6.30
CA GLN A 240 19.18 -5.51 -7.66
C GLN A 240 18.93 -6.76 -8.51
N GLY A 241 18.54 -6.53 -9.77
CA GLY A 241 18.34 -7.59 -10.77
C GLY A 241 17.03 -8.36 -10.64
N VAL A 242 16.16 -8.01 -9.69
CA VAL A 242 14.81 -8.58 -9.57
C VAL A 242 13.77 -7.58 -10.04
N SER A 243 12.62 -8.07 -10.51
CA SER A 243 11.49 -7.21 -10.85
C SER A 243 10.90 -6.58 -9.58
N ILE A 244 10.03 -5.59 -9.75
CA ILE A 244 9.32 -4.95 -8.62
C ILE A 244 8.53 -5.95 -7.80
N GLU A 245 7.76 -6.81 -8.46
CA GLU A 245 6.96 -7.83 -7.79
C GLU A 245 7.84 -8.79 -6.99
N GLU A 246 8.98 -9.19 -7.56
CA GLU A 246 9.94 -10.07 -6.89
C GLU A 246 10.68 -9.37 -5.74
N SER A 247 10.91 -8.05 -5.84
CA SER A 247 11.47 -7.23 -4.76
C SER A 247 10.58 -7.25 -3.51
N TYR A 248 9.25 -7.21 -3.66
CA TYR A 248 8.31 -7.37 -2.54
C TYR A 248 8.46 -8.76 -1.92
N ARG A 249 8.43 -9.82 -2.73
CA ARG A 249 8.57 -11.21 -2.27
C ARG A 249 9.88 -11.45 -1.54
N LEU A 250 10.99 -10.96 -2.10
CA LEU A 250 12.30 -11.06 -1.47
C LEU A 250 12.31 -10.39 -0.09
N CYS A 251 11.78 -9.17 0.03
CA CYS A 251 11.77 -8.43 1.29
C CYS A 251 10.82 -9.02 2.34
N ASP A 252 9.75 -9.69 1.92
CA ASP A 252 8.77 -10.35 2.79
C ASP A 252 9.09 -11.84 3.04
N TRP A 253 10.09 -12.41 2.37
CA TRP A 253 10.37 -13.85 2.43
C TRP A 253 10.64 -14.34 3.86
N TRP A 254 11.45 -13.61 4.62
CA TRP A 254 11.74 -13.94 6.02
C TRP A 254 10.46 -13.98 6.88
N LEU A 255 9.55 -13.02 6.65
CA LEU A 255 8.30 -12.90 7.39
C LEU A 255 7.41 -14.11 7.11
N VAL A 256 7.32 -14.51 5.83
CA VAL A 256 6.54 -15.69 5.43
C VAL A 256 7.08 -16.95 6.11
N GLU A 257 8.40 -17.15 6.13
CA GLU A 257 9.01 -18.30 6.80
C GLU A 257 8.75 -18.27 8.31
N ALA A 258 8.96 -17.13 8.96
CA ALA A 258 8.73 -16.98 10.40
C ALA A 258 7.26 -17.24 10.79
N LEU A 259 6.30 -16.74 10.02
CA LEU A 259 4.87 -16.97 10.29
C LEU A 259 4.44 -18.41 10.01
N ARG A 260 5.12 -19.13 9.10
CA ARG A 260 4.86 -20.56 8.87
C ARG A 260 5.26 -21.42 10.06
N GLU A 261 6.31 -21.03 10.78
CA GLU A 261 6.71 -21.69 12.03
C GLU A 261 5.64 -21.58 13.13
N LEU A 262 4.79 -20.54 13.06
CA LEU A 262 3.62 -20.36 13.92
C LEU A 262 2.37 -21.13 13.43
N GLY A 263 2.49 -21.99 12.42
CA GLY A 263 1.41 -22.84 11.91
C GLY A 263 0.48 -22.17 10.90
N LEU A 264 0.84 -21.00 10.37
CA LEU A 264 0.08 -20.33 9.31
C LEU A 264 0.54 -20.78 7.91
N ASP A 265 -0.40 -21.04 7.00
CA ASP A 265 -0.10 -21.22 5.57
C ASP A 265 -0.04 -19.85 4.89
N VAL A 266 1.10 -19.18 5.06
CA VAL A 266 1.34 -17.82 4.53
C VAL A 266 1.88 -17.87 3.10
N ARG A 267 1.31 -16.99 2.26
CA ARG A 267 1.66 -16.80 0.85
C ARG A 267 1.55 -15.35 0.41
N PHE A 268 2.26 -15.02 -0.66
CA PHE A 268 2.11 -13.75 -1.37
C PHE A 268 0.81 -13.71 -2.17
N ALA A 269 0.16 -12.55 -2.22
CA ALA A 269 -1.03 -12.31 -3.01
C ALA A 269 -0.92 -10.98 -3.78
N GLY A 270 -1.10 -11.02 -5.10
CA GLY A 270 -0.94 -9.84 -5.95
C GLY A 270 0.46 -9.23 -5.85
N LEU A 271 0.54 -7.90 -5.92
CA LEU A 271 1.81 -7.17 -5.93
C LEU A 271 2.48 -7.09 -4.55
N ASN A 272 1.70 -6.83 -3.51
CA ASN A 272 2.22 -6.40 -2.20
C ASN A 272 1.36 -6.88 -1.02
N ASP A 273 0.45 -7.83 -1.22
CA ASP A 273 -0.36 -8.36 -0.11
C ASP A 273 0.23 -9.67 0.42
N ILE A 274 0.10 -9.86 1.73
CA ILE A 274 0.43 -11.10 2.41
C ILE A 274 -0.88 -11.72 2.90
N ALA A 275 -1.07 -13.01 2.63
CA ALA A 275 -2.31 -13.73 2.95
C ALA A 275 -2.03 -15.10 3.54
N SER A 276 -2.99 -15.60 4.32
CA SER A 276 -3.01 -16.94 4.88
C SER A 276 -4.11 -17.80 4.23
N GLN A 277 -4.28 -19.04 4.70
CA GLN A 277 -5.45 -19.87 4.41
C GLN A 277 -6.79 -19.18 4.75
N TYR A 278 -6.80 -18.25 5.71
CA TYR A 278 -8.00 -17.57 6.17
C TYR A 278 -8.28 -16.26 5.44
N GLY A 279 -7.27 -15.53 5.00
CA GLY A 279 -7.48 -14.30 4.24
C GLY A 279 -6.25 -13.41 4.21
N LYS A 280 -6.43 -12.15 3.80
CA LYS A 280 -5.36 -11.15 3.82
C LYS A 280 -4.99 -10.84 5.27
N ILE A 281 -3.70 -10.95 5.59
CA ILE A 281 -3.14 -10.61 6.91
C ILE A 281 -2.46 -9.26 6.93
N GLY A 282 -1.90 -8.81 5.81
CA GLY A 282 -1.17 -7.55 5.75
C GLY A 282 -0.88 -7.09 4.33
N GLY A 283 -0.22 -5.94 4.25
CA GLY A 283 0.26 -5.38 2.99
C GLY A 283 1.57 -4.64 3.19
N ALA A 284 2.39 -4.69 2.16
CA ALA A 284 3.69 -4.05 2.09
C ALA A 284 3.63 -2.78 1.23
N ALA A 285 4.57 -1.86 1.44
CA ALA A 285 4.87 -0.79 0.49
C ALA A 285 6.38 -0.57 0.42
N GLN A 286 6.86 -0.23 -0.78
CA GLN A 286 8.28 0.01 -1.05
C GLN A 286 8.54 1.40 -1.61
N ARG A 287 9.74 1.91 -1.35
CA ARG A 287 10.35 3.03 -2.08
C ARG A 287 11.87 2.85 -2.15
N ARG A 288 12.46 3.20 -3.28
CA ARG A 288 13.91 3.25 -3.46
C ARG A 288 14.43 4.68 -3.27
N PHE A 289 15.64 4.77 -2.76
CA PHE A 289 16.39 5.99 -2.49
C PHE A 289 17.77 5.87 -3.15
N PRO A 290 17.87 6.01 -4.48
CA PRO A 290 19.12 5.88 -5.20
C PRO A 290 20.07 7.04 -4.89
N VAL A 291 21.37 6.73 -4.76
CA VAL A 291 22.45 7.70 -4.54
C VAL A 291 23.67 7.25 -5.35
N GLY A 292 24.00 7.96 -6.43
CA GLY A 292 25.07 7.55 -7.35
C GLY A 292 24.79 6.17 -7.95
N SER A 293 25.74 5.24 -7.80
CA SER A 293 25.59 3.84 -8.21
C SER A 293 24.95 2.94 -7.15
N GLY A 294 24.66 3.46 -5.96
CA GLY A 294 24.08 2.71 -4.84
C GLY A 294 22.75 3.30 -4.38
N GLY A 295 22.44 3.13 -3.10
CA GLY A 295 21.25 3.68 -2.47
C GLY A 295 20.63 2.72 -1.47
N ALA A 296 19.35 2.92 -1.17
CA ALA A 296 18.57 2.03 -0.31
C ALA A 296 17.21 1.67 -0.89
N VAL A 297 16.64 0.59 -0.37
CA VAL A 297 15.22 0.27 -0.44
C VAL A 297 14.63 0.36 0.97
N LEU A 298 13.55 1.12 1.10
CA LEU A 298 12.61 1.03 2.22
C LEU A 298 11.54 0.04 1.81
N HIS A 299 11.34 -1.00 2.63
CA HIS A 299 10.21 -1.91 2.55
C HIS A 299 9.56 -1.98 3.92
N HIS A 300 8.29 -1.58 4.03
CA HIS A 300 7.56 -1.67 5.28
C HIS A 300 6.26 -2.44 5.13
N VAL A 301 5.85 -3.10 6.20
CA VAL A 301 4.67 -3.95 6.23
C VAL A 301 3.83 -3.59 7.43
N THR A 302 2.53 -3.54 7.22
CA THR A 302 1.55 -3.52 8.29
C THR A 302 0.66 -4.76 8.16
N MET A 303 0.65 -5.56 9.23
CA MET A 303 -0.22 -6.72 9.37
C MET A 303 -1.31 -6.43 10.40
N ALA A 304 -2.55 -6.77 10.07
CA ALA A 304 -3.68 -6.63 10.97
C ALA A 304 -3.61 -7.70 12.07
N TYR A 305 -3.47 -7.26 13.32
CA TYR A 305 -3.57 -8.13 14.50
C TYR A 305 -4.98 -8.14 15.09
N ASP A 306 -5.68 -7.02 15.06
CA ASP A 306 -7.10 -6.85 15.40
C ASP A 306 -7.69 -5.71 14.55
N ILE A 307 -9.02 -5.59 14.44
CA ILE A 307 -9.63 -4.48 13.67
C ILE A 307 -11.04 -4.10 14.15
N ASP A 308 -11.25 -2.83 14.46
CA ASP A 308 -12.60 -2.25 14.59
C ASP A 308 -13.13 -1.88 13.21
N ALA A 309 -13.75 -2.86 12.55
CA ALA A 309 -14.28 -2.70 11.19
C ALA A 309 -15.35 -1.59 11.11
N ALA A 310 -16.13 -1.38 12.17
CA ALA A 310 -17.17 -0.36 12.19
C ALA A 310 -16.56 1.04 12.25
N LYS A 311 -15.56 1.25 13.12
CA LYS A 311 -14.82 2.52 13.21
C LYS A 311 -14.05 2.79 11.92
N MET A 312 -13.36 1.80 11.38
CA MET A 312 -12.67 1.90 10.08
C MET A 312 -13.62 2.36 8.96
N SER A 313 -14.81 1.74 8.83
CA SER A 313 -15.77 2.12 7.78
C SER A 313 -16.34 3.53 7.90
N ARG A 314 -16.28 4.13 9.09
CA ARG A 314 -16.70 5.52 9.33
C ARG A 314 -15.60 6.52 9.00
N VAL A 315 -14.34 6.11 9.20
CA VAL A 315 -13.16 6.96 9.02
C VAL A 315 -12.66 6.94 7.58
N LEU A 316 -12.66 5.77 6.92
CA LEU A 316 -12.17 5.63 5.55
C LEU A 316 -13.28 5.79 4.51
N ASN A 317 -13.02 6.63 3.52
CA ASN A 317 -13.86 6.75 2.33
C ASN A 317 -13.54 5.57 1.39
N THR A 318 -14.39 4.55 1.38
CA THR A 318 -14.16 3.39 0.50
C THR A 318 -14.81 3.65 -0.86
N SER A 319 -13.98 3.83 -1.89
CA SER A 319 -14.40 3.95 -3.29
C SER A 319 -15.30 2.77 -3.72
N ARG A 320 -16.32 3.08 -4.55
CA ARG A 320 -17.19 2.06 -5.16
C ARG A 320 -16.41 1.12 -6.07
N GLU A 321 -15.37 1.59 -6.75
CA GLU A 321 -14.47 0.78 -7.58
C GLU A 321 -13.67 -0.21 -6.75
N LYS A 322 -13.23 0.20 -5.54
CA LYS A 322 -12.58 -0.74 -4.60
C LYS A 322 -13.57 -1.80 -4.09
N MET A 323 -14.85 -1.46 -3.97
CA MET A 323 -15.90 -2.38 -3.49
C MET A 323 -16.40 -3.34 -4.57
N SER A 324 -16.56 -2.94 -5.82
CA SER A 324 -17.02 -3.81 -6.92
C SER A 324 -16.03 -4.97 -7.15
N ASP A 325 -14.75 -4.66 -7.23
CA ASP A 325 -13.65 -5.62 -7.33
C ASP A 325 -13.60 -6.60 -6.15
N LYS A 326 -13.85 -6.08 -4.94
CA LYS A 326 -13.93 -6.91 -3.74
C LYS A 326 -15.20 -7.74 -3.75
N ALA A 327 -16.36 -7.20 -4.10
CA ALA A 327 -17.63 -7.93 -4.12
C ALA A 327 -17.60 -9.14 -5.07
N VAL A 328 -16.94 -9.03 -6.23
CA VAL A 328 -16.68 -10.17 -7.12
C VAL A 328 -15.77 -11.22 -6.46
N LYS A 329 -14.84 -10.81 -5.59
CA LYS A 329 -13.92 -11.69 -4.84
C LYS A 329 -14.41 -12.10 -3.43
N SER A 330 -15.41 -11.43 -2.86
CA SER A 330 -15.69 -11.35 -1.42
C SER A 330 -17.13 -11.62 -1.06
N ALA A 331 -17.80 -12.56 -1.73
CA ALA A 331 -19.07 -13.05 -1.22
C ALA A 331 -18.99 -13.58 0.24
N VAL A 332 -17.80 -13.74 0.87
CA VAL A 332 -17.70 -14.23 2.26
C VAL A 332 -16.59 -13.66 3.17
N LYS A 333 -15.50 -13.01 2.75
CA LYS A 333 -14.34 -12.78 3.67
C LYS A 333 -14.21 -11.36 4.23
N ARG A 334 -14.48 -11.21 5.53
CA ARG A 334 -14.00 -10.09 6.38
C ARG A 334 -12.46 -10.17 6.48
N VAL A 335 -11.79 -9.06 6.77
CA VAL A 335 -10.38 -9.10 7.21
C VAL A 335 -10.34 -10.00 8.43
N ASP A 336 -9.62 -11.10 8.34
CA ASP A 336 -9.46 -12.06 9.43
C ASP A 336 -8.11 -11.76 10.07
N PRO A 337 -8.05 -11.07 11.21
CA PRO A 337 -6.79 -10.59 11.74
C PRO A 337 -5.98 -11.73 12.39
N MET A 338 -4.67 -11.53 12.60
CA MET A 338 -3.79 -12.60 13.09
C MET A 338 -4.22 -13.19 14.44
N LYS A 339 -4.88 -12.40 15.31
CA LYS A 339 -5.42 -12.87 16.59
C LYS A 339 -6.42 -14.02 16.45
N SER A 340 -7.37 -13.93 15.51
CA SER A 340 -8.36 -14.98 15.28
C SER A 340 -7.77 -16.16 14.50
N GLN A 341 -6.78 -15.92 13.65
CA GLN A 341 -6.13 -16.97 12.86
C GLN A 341 -5.16 -17.84 13.68
N THR A 342 -4.43 -17.25 14.63
CA THR A 342 -3.39 -17.92 15.42
C THR A 342 -3.83 -18.28 16.82
N GLY A 343 -4.74 -17.49 17.43
CA GLY A 343 -5.02 -17.56 18.87
C GLY A 343 -3.89 -17.04 19.77
N LEU A 344 -2.79 -16.54 19.19
CA LEU A 344 -1.63 -16.05 19.94
C LEU A 344 -1.80 -14.58 20.35
N SER A 345 -1.11 -14.18 21.43
CA SER A 345 -0.99 -12.76 21.77
C SER A 345 -0.14 -12.05 20.72
N ARG A 346 -0.35 -10.73 20.58
CA ARG A 346 0.44 -9.91 19.67
C ARG A 346 1.92 -9.94 20.05
N GLU A 347 2.18 -9.89 21.36
CA GLU A 347 3.50 -9.88 21.96
C GLU A 347 4.26 -11.18 21.61
N HIS A 348 3.60 -12.33 21.70
CA HIS A 348 4.22 -13.61 21.33
C HIS A 348 4.61 -13.64 19.84
N ILE A 349 3.74 -13.13 18.96
CA ILE A 349 4.05 -13.07 17.53
C ILE A 349 5.25 -12.14 17.29
N VAL A 350 5.27 -10.95 17.93
CA VAL A 350 6.38 -9.99 17.80
C VAL A 350 7.70 -10.58 18.32
N GLU A 351 7.68 -11.25 19.48
CA GLU A 351 8.84 -11.93 20.05
C GLU A 351 9.38 -13.00 19.08
N HIS A 352 8.50 -13.85 18.53
CA HIS A 352 8.88 -14.86 17.54
C HIS A 352 9.53 -14.25 16.29
N LEU A 353 8.99 -13.14 15.78
CA LEU A 353 9.55 -12.45 14.62
C LEU A 353 10.94 -11.85 14.90
N ILE A 354 11.21 -11.41 16.13
CA ILE A 354 12.52 -10.91 16.55
C ILE A 354 13.50 -12.07 16.68
N ASP A 355 13.09 -13.14 17.37
CA ASP A 355 13.91 -14.33 17.61
C ASP A 355 14.31 -15.04 16.30
N TRP A 356 13.50 -14.93 15.25
CA TRP A 356 13.84 -15.43 13.91
C TRP A 356 15.18 -14.89 13.37
N PHE A 357 15.59 -13.68 13.78
CA PHE A 357 16.88 -13.11 13.39
C PHE A 357 18.03 -13.52 14.31
N ALA A 358 17.75 -14.02 15.51
CA ALA A 358 18.75 -14.54 16.44
C ALA A 358 19.17 -15.99 16.12
N ALA A 359 18.33 -16.71 15.35
CA ALA A 359 18.59 -18.02 14.78
C ALA A 359 19.30 -17.94 13.41
#